data_AF-A0A7S3UU00-F1
#
_entry.id   AF-A0A7S3UU00-F1
#
_cell.length_a   1.000
_cell.length_b   1.000
_cell.length_c   1.000
_cell.angle_alpha   90.00
_cell.angle_beta   90.00
_cell.angle_gamma   90.00
#
_symmetry.space_group_name_H-M   'P 1'
#
loop_
_entity.id
_entity.type
_entity.pdbx_description
1 polymer ?
#
loop_
_entity_poly.entity_id
_entity_poly.type
_entity_poly.pdbx_seq_one_letter_code
_entity_poly.pdbx_strand_id
1 'polypeptide(L)'
;MATHLSRAQRYARGLADRHAAQEAAFAAAAAGALGRCRAFEGDLAALAAALPGKDSLAALQGVETRQRRLVGEFQADMEARLGALGEYAGRLPEGLLAGCEKMVAECRTFDEGGDYDATEVRFLRAALRPPCDAVRATAEARRGRIQEIATQVETSLGGLGAYRSAYADAQLELALREGLGQKYGAPRRTAQEQLRTEITRDEAAAALVDRLLDELASLCDEAKKRYLSRQTPLDARRTARKQGEAAAPELTAPLLRALLSLRAALHHRAAYLGFLRSPAAAAPPGALPGAEGLALAEGVSEMPGAPGGPGGGGGTFAAAVRRADLECR
;
A
#
# COMPACT_ATOMS: atom_id res chain seq x y z
N MET A 1 38.65 -71.34 8.52
CA MET A 1 38.16 -71.13 7.13
C MET A 1 36.65 -71.10 6.93
N ALA A 2 35.89 -72.22 6.92
CA ALA A 2 34.48 -72.19 6.47
C ALA A 2 33.55 -71.29 7.34
N THR A 3 33.79 -71.25 8.65
CA THR A 3 33.04 -70.42 9.61
C THR A 3 33.34 -68.92 9.45
N HIS A 4 34.60 -68.55 9.24
CA HIS A 4 35.05 -67.17 9.06
C HIS A 4 34.54 -66.57 7.73
N LEU A 5 34.55 -67.36 6.66
CA LEU A 5 34.00 -66.96 5.35
C LEU A 5 32.48 -66.74 5.42
N SER A 6 31.77 -67.64 6.10
CA SER A 6 30.33 -67.51 6.35
C SER A 6 29.99 -66.23 7.14
N ARG A 7 30.80 -65.88 8.14
CA ARG A 7 30.65 -64.62 8.90
C ARG A 7 30.81 -63.39 8.01
N ALA A 8 31.81 -63.37 7.13
CA ALA A 8 32.06 -62.28 6.20
C ALA A 8 30.93 -62.08 5.20
N GLN A 9 30.43 -63.17 4.63
CA GLN A 9 29.31 -63.14 3.68
C GLN A 9 28.03 -62.63 4.33
N ARG A 10 27.74 -63.04 5.57
CA ARG A 10 26.60 -62.51 6.34
C ARG A 10 26.75 -61.01 6.59
N TYR A 11 27.95 -60.57 6.96
CA TYR A 11 28.23 -59.15 7.17
C TYR A 11 28.04 -58.34 5.87
N ALA A 12 28.60 -58.81 4.76
CA ALA A 12 28.47 -58.17 3.45
C ALA A 12 27.02 -58.06 2.99
N ARG A 13 26.19 -59.09 3.24
CA ARG A 13 24.74 -59.03 2.99
C ARG A 13 24.06 -57.98 3.86
N GLY A 14 24.32 -57.99 5.17
CA GLY A 14 23.75 -56.99 6.07
C GLY A 14 24.16 -55.55 5.74
N LEU A 15 25.38 -55.35 5.25
CA LEU A 15 25.85 -54.07 4.72
C LEU A 15 25.06 -53.66 3.47
N ALA A 16 24.89 -54.58 2.52
CA ALA A 16 24.12 -54.33 1.30
C ALA A 16 22.65 -54.01 1.60
N ASP A 17 22.02 -54.72 2.53
CA ASP A 17 20.65 -54.48 2.95
C ASP A 17 20.47 -53.08 3.58
N ARG A 18 21.41 -52.68 4.45
CA ARG A 18 21.42 -51.33 5.05
C ARG A 18 21.66 -50.25 4.00
N HIS A 19 22.57 -50.50 3.06
CA HIS A 19 22.85 -49.58 1.95
C HIS A 19 21.60 -49.38 1.08
N ALA A 20 20.92 -50.47 0.72
CA ALA A 20 19.68 -50.43 -0.05
C ALA A 20 18.55 -49.69 0.70
N ALA A 21 18.43 -49.90 2.01
CA ALA A 21 17.48 -49.17 2.84
C ALA A 21 17.77 -47.65 2.87
N GLN A 22 19.04 -47.26 2.99
CA GLN A 22 19.44 -45.85 2.90
C GLN A 22 19.14 -45.26 1.52
N GLU A 23 19.31 -46.03 0.45
CA GLU A 23 19.02 -45.58 -0.91
C GLU A 23 17.53 -45.31 -1.13
N ALA A 24 16.68 -46.24 -0.70
CA ALA A 24 15.23 -46.05 -0.77
C ALA A 24 14.77 -44.82 0.04
N ALA A 25 15.33 -44.63 1.24
CA ALA A 25 15.01 -43.48 2.08
C ALA A 25 15.50 -42.15 1.46
N PHE A 26 16.71 -42.13 0.90
CA PHE A 26 17.22 -40.96 0.17
C PHE A 26 16.34 -40.62 -1.03
N ALA A 27 15.98 -41.60 -1.85
CA ALA A 27 15.14 -41.40 -3.03
C ALA A 27 13.77 -40.80 -2.66
N ALA A 28 13.15 -41.31 -1.59
CA ALA A 28 11.88 -40.78 -1.09
C ALA A 28 12.02 -39.33 -0.58
N ALA A 29 13.08 -39.03 0.18
CA ALA A 29 13.34 -37.68 0.69
C ALA A 29 13.62 -36.68 -0.46
N ALA A 30 14.40 -37.09 -1.45
CA ALA A 30 14.72 -36.29 -2.64
C ALA A 30 13.47 -35.99 -3.47
N ALA A 31 12.61 -37.00 -3.69
CA ALA A 31 11.33 -36.81 -4.36
C ALA A 31 10.41 -35.82 -3.59
N GLY A 32 10.39 -35.91 -2.25
CA GLY A 32 9.66 -34.98 -1.40
C GLY A 32 10.15 -33.54 -1.52
N ALA A 33 11.46 -33.30 -1.54
CA ALA A 33 12.03 -31.97 -1.70
C ALA A 33 11.66 -31.34 -3.07
N LEU A 34 11.75 -32.12 -4.15
CA LEU A 34 11.34 -31.67 -5.49
C LEU A 34 9.83 -31.43 -5.58
N GLY A 35 9.03 -32.29 -4.96
CA GLY A 35 7.58 -32.08 -4.86
C GLY A 35 7.22 -30.77 -4.18
N ARG A 36 7.97 -30.40 -3.13
CA ARG A 36 7.76 -29.13 -2.43
C ARG A 36 8.17 -27.91 -3.27
N CYS A 37 9.23 -28.01 -4.08
CA CYS A 37 9.58 -26.95 -5.04
C CYS A 37 8.42 -26.67 -6.01
N ARG A 38 7.84 -27.71 -6.60
CA ARG A 38 6.68 -27.58 -7.50
C ARG A 38 5.46 -27.01 -6.80
N ALA A 39 5.19 -27.43 -5.56
CA ALA A 39 4.08 -26.88 -4.78
C ALA A 39 4.29 -25.39 -4.51
N PHE A 40 5.50 -24.97 -4.15
CA PHE A 40 5.84 -23.56 -3.95
C PHE A 40 5.67 -22.74 -5.23
N GLU A 41 6.13 -23.24 -6.38
CA GLU A 41 5.92 -22.57 -7.68
C GLU A 41 4.42 -22.39 -7.98
N GLY A 42 3.61 -23.42 -7.73
CA GLY A 42 2.15 -23.38 -7.88
C GLY A 42 1.48 -22.38 -6.93
N ASP A 43 1.86 -22.39 -5.65
CA ASP A 43 1.36 -21.46 -4.63
C ASP A 43 1.70 -20.00 -5.01
N LEU A 44 2.91 -19.76 -5.49
CA LEU A 44 3.36 -18.44 -5.93
C LEU A 44 2.59 -17.96 -7.17
N ALA A 45 2.36 -18.84 -8.14
CA ALA A 45 1.55 -18.54 -9.31
C ALA A 45 0.09 -18.23 -8.94
N ALA A 46 -0.49 -18.96 -7.98
CA ALA A 46 -1.83 -18.71 -7.47
C ALA A 46 -1.94 -17.34 -6.79
N LEU A 47 -0.92 -16.94 -6.01
CA LEU A 47 -0.86 -15.60 -5.43
C LEU A 47 -0.76 -14.51 -6.50
N ALA A 48 0.04 -14.72 -7.56
CA ALA A 48 0.13 -13.79 -8.69
C ALA A 48 -1.20 -13.65 -9.43
N ALA A 49 -1.88 -14.77 -9.71
CA ALA A 49 -3.18 -14.79 -10.37
C ALA A 49 -4.28 -14.08 -9.55
N ALA A 50 -4.13 -13.99 -8.23
CA ALA A 50 -5.08 -13.31 -7.37
C ALA A 50 -4.93 -11.78 -7.36
N LEU A 51 -3.84 -11.22 -7.92
CA LEU A 51 -3.53 -9.78 -7.85
C LEU A 51 -4.52 -8.88 -8.62
N PRO A 52 -4.92 -9.20 -9.88
CA PRO A 52 -5.80 -8.31 -10.66
C PRO A 52 -7.19 -8.12 -10.05
N GLY A 53 -7.66 -9.07 -9.23
CA GLY A 53 -8.96 -9.00 -8.56
C GLY A 53 -8.96 -8.27 -7.22
N LYS A 54 -7.93 -7.47 -6.90
CA LYS A 54 -7.83 -6.76 -5.61
C LYS A 54 -8.24 -5.30 -5.75
N ASP A 55 -9.23 -4.91 -4.96
CA ASP A 55 -9.86 -3.58 -5.06
C ASP A 55 -9.28 -2.53 -4.11
N SER A 56 -8.30 -2.89 -3.30
CA SER A 56 -7.73 -1.98 -2.31
C SER A 56 -6.28 -2.29 -2.03
N LEU A 57 -5.55 -1.26 -1.57
CA LEU A 57 -4.15 -1.39 -1.16
C LEU A 57 -3.99 -2.38 0.00
N ALA A 58 -4.92 -2.37 0.95
CA ALA A 58 -4.91 -3.32 2.06
C ALA A 58 -5.05 -4.77 1.57
N ALA A 59 -5.87 -5.01 0.54
CA ALA A 59 -6.01 -6.33 -0.04
C ALA A 59 -4.74 -6.79 -0.76
N LEU A 60 -4.08 -5.91 -1.52
CA LEU A 60 -2.77 -6.17 -2.14
C LEU A 60 -1.69 -6.46 -1.08
N GLN A 61 -1.58 -5.64 -0.05
CA GLN A 61 -0.66 -5.85 1.08
C GLN A 61 -0.91 -7.18 1.80
N GLY A 62 -2.17 -7.60 1.90
CA GLY A 62 -2.54 -8.90 2.43
C GLY A 62 -1.97 -10.06 1.59
N VAL A 63 -2.02 -9.95 0.26
CA VAL A 63 -1.41 -10.94 -0.66
C VAL A 63 0.12 -10.92 -0.53
N GLU A 64 0.74 -9.75 -0.48
CA GLU A 64 2.19 -9.60 -0.27
C GLU A 64 2.65 -10.25 1.05
N THR A 65 1.91 -10.03 2.14
CA THR A 65 2.23 -10.65 3.44
C THR A 65 2.16 -12.17 3.36
N ARG A 66 1.16 -12.72 2.66
CA ARG A 66 1.07 -14.18 2.42
C ARG A 66 2.23 -14.69 1.58
N GLN A 67 2.63 -13.95 0.54
CA GLN A 67 3.79 -14.31 -0.28
C GLN A 67 5.08 -14.34 0.54
N ARG A 68 5.34 -13.32 1.37
CA ARG A 68 6.54 -13.27 2.23
C ARG A 68 6.57 -14.45 3.21
N ARG A 69 5.41 -14.78 3.81
CA ARG A 69 5.27 -15.93 4.69
C ARG A 69 5.55 -17.24 3.94
N LEU A 70 4.96 -17.43 2.77
CA LEU A 70 5.18 -18.61 1.92
C LEU A 70 6.67 -18.79 1.59
N VAL A 71 7.38 -17.71 1.25
CA VAL A 71 8.83 -17.76 1.00
C VAL A 71 9.61 -18.17 2.24
N GLY A 72 9.33 -17.55 3.40
CA GLY A 72 10.01 -17.90 4.64
C GLY A 72 9.81 -19.36 5.04
N GLU A 73 8.57 -19.85 4.94
CA GLU A 73 8.24 -21.25 5.22
C GLU A 73 8.93 -22.21 4.22
N PHE A 74 8.98 -21.85 2.94
CA PHE A 74 9.65 -22.65 1.92
C PHE A 74 11.17 -22.72 2.13
N GLN A 75 11.83 -21.59 2.40
CA GLN A 75 13.27 -21.55 2.63
C GLN A 75 13.67 -22.40 3.85
N ALA A 76 12.96 -22.24 4.97
CA ALA A 76 13.23 -23.00 6.19
C ALA A 76 13.00 -24.52 5.99
N ASP A 77 11.91 -24.90 5.30
CA ASP A 77 11.64 -26.32 5.00
C ASP A 77 12.69 -26.91 4.04
N MET A 78 13.14 -26.16 3.02
CA MET A 78 14.18 -26.63 2.09
C MET A 78 15.55 -26.75 2.76
N GLU A 79 15.92 -25.80 3.61
CA GLU A 79 17.16 -25.88 4.39
C GLU A 79 17.19 -27.14 5.26
N ALA A 80 16.10 -27.40 6.00
CA ALA A 80 15.98 -28.60 6.83
C ALA A 80 16.05 -29.89 6.00
N ARG A 81 15.39 -29.94 4.83
CA ARG A 81 15.41 -31.10 3.94
C ARG A 81 16.78 -31.34 3.30
N LEU A 82 17.45 -30.28 2.84
CA LEU A 82 18.80 -30.39 2.28
C LEU A 82 19.80 -30.84 3.34
N GLY A 83 19.69 -30.34 4.57
CA GLY A 83 20.45 -30.85 5.71
C GLY A 83 20.23 -32.34 5.96
N ALA A 84 18.95 -32.77 5.98
CA ALA A 84 18.61 -34.18 6.14
C ALA A 84 19.09 -35.07 4.97
N LEU A 85 19.09 -34.56 3.73
CA LEU A 85 19.65 -35.26 2.59
C LEU A 85 21.18 -35.39 2.69
N GLY A 86 21.85 -34.36 3.23
CA GLY A 86 23.30 -34.35 3.47
C GLY A 86 23.77 -35.53 4.34
N GLU A 87 22.96 -35.95 5.31
CA GLU A 87 23.23 -37.12 6.15
C GLU A 87 23.42 -38.41 5.35
N TYR A 88 22.65 -38.60 4.27
CA TYR A 88 22.73 -39.77 3.40
C TYR A 88 23.94 -39.76 2.47
N ALA A 89 24.61 -38.62 2.32
CA ALA A 89 25.80 -38.44 1.50
C ALA A 89 27.11 -38.32 2.31
N GLY A 90 27.02 -38.08 3.62
CA GLY A 90 28.15 -37.97 4.53
C GLY A 90 28.13 -39.01 5.65
N ARG A 91 27.49 -38.67 6.77
CA ARG A 91 27.58 -39.43 8.02
C ARG A 91 27.11 -40.88 7.91
N LEU A 92 26.00 -41.15 7.20
CA LEU A 92 25.45 -42.50 7.10
C LEU A 92 26.33 -43.47 6.29
N PRO A 93 26.81 -43.11 5.08
CA PRO A 93 27.83 -43.88 4.36
C PRO A 93 29.13 -44.06 5.16
N GLU A 94 29.62 -43.01 5.82
CA GLU A 94 30.84 -43.07 6.65
C GLU A 94 30.69 -44.09 7.78
N GLY A 95 29.53 -44.11 8.45
CA GLY A 95 29.23 -45.11 9.48
C GLY A 95 29.24 -46.55 8.96
N LEU A 96 28.73 -46.79 7.74
CA LEU A 96 28.79 -48.10 7.10
C LEU A 96 30.24 -48.51 6.77
N LEU A 97 31.05 -47.58 6.24
CA LEU A 97 32.44 -47.82 5.91
C LEU A 97 33.31 -48.06 7.14
N ALA A 98 33.16 -47.23 8.19
CA ALA A 98 33.83 -47.41 9.47
C ALA A 98 33.44 -48.75 10.12
N GLY A 99 32.18 -49.19 9.96
CA GLY A 99 31.74 -50.52 10.36
C GLY A 99 32.52 -51.64 9.68
N CYS A 100 32.80 -51.51 8.38
CA CYS A 100 33.57 -52.48 7.61
C CYS A 100 35.04 -52.52 8.07
N GLU A 101 35.64 -51.36 8.31
CA GLU A 101 37.00 -51.26 8.85
C GLU A 101 37.10 -51.88 10.24
N LYS A 102 36.12 -51.61 11.12
CA LYS A 102 36.03 -52.20 12.45
C LYS A 102 35.92 -53.74 12.38
N MET A 103 35.06 -54.26 11.50
CA MET A 103 34.90 -55.70 11.31
C MET A 103 36.23 -56.37 10.91
N VAL A 104 37.01 -55.73 10.02
CA VAL A 104 38.34 -56.22 9.64
C VAL A 104 39.34 -56.10 10.79
N ALA A 105 39.32 -55.01 11.56
CA ALA A 105 40.21 -54.80 12.70
C ALA A 105 39.95 -55.79 13.87
N GLU A 106 38.71 -56.25 14.03
CA GLU A 106 38.34 -57.30 14.99
C GLU A 106 38.86 -58.70 14.59
N CYS A 107 39.26 -58.88 13.33
CA CYS A 107 39.83 -60.14 12.84
C CYS A 107 41.35 -60.20 13.12
N ARG A 108 41.73 -60.32 14.40
CA ARG A 108 43.12 -60.38 14.85
C ARG A 108 43.83 -61.64 14.36
N THR A 109 45.07 -61.49 13.92
CA THR A 109 45.87 -62.60 13.41
C THR A 109 46.46 -63.47 14.51
N PHE A 110 46.89 -64.70 14.21
CA PHE A 110 47.57 -65.58 15.18
C PHE A 110 48.79 -64.91 15.84
N ASP A 111 49.56 -64.13 15.08
CA ASP A 111 50.73 -63.40 15.58
C ASP A 111 50.35 -62.30 16.61
N GLU A 112 49.10 -61.83 16.56
CA GLU A 112 48.53 -60.84 17.48
C GLU A 112 47.72 -61.50 18.62
N GLY A 113 47.79 -62.83 18.76
CA GLY A 113 47.04 -63.61 19.73
C GLY A 113 45.55 -63.78 19.38
N GLY A 114 45.21 -63.70 18.09
CA GLY A 114 43.86 -63.95 17.57
C GLY A 114 43.69 -65.30 16.87
N ASP A 115 42.52 -65.48 16.25
CA ASP A 115 42.10 -66.75 15.62
C ASP A 115 42.18 -66.74 14.08
N TYR A 116 42.67 -65.66 13.47
CA TYR A 116 42.68 -65.50 12.01
C TYR A 116 44.07 -65.72 11.41
N ASP A 117 44.11 -66.32 10.23
CA ASP A 117 45.32 -66.33 9.40
C ASP A 117 45.45 -65.01 8.61
N ALA A 118 46.67 -64.55 8.34
CA ALA A 118 46.92 -63.34 7.57
C ALA A 118 46.31 -63.40 6.16
N THR A 119 46.28 -64.58 5.53
CA THR A 119 45.64 -64.79 4.23
C THR A 119 44.11 -64.72 4.32
N GLU A 120 43.52 -65.19 5.42
CA GLU A 120 42.08 -65.07 5.68
C GLU A 120 41.69 -63.58 5.83
N VAL A 121 42.44 -62.80 6.62
CA VAL A 121 42.19 -61.35 6.79
C VAL A 121 42.31 -60.61 5.45
N ARG A 122 43.31 -60.96 4.62
CA ARG A 122 43.44 -60.40 3.27
C ARG A 122 42.25 -60.74 2.38
N PHE A 123 41.77 -61.97 2.44
CA PHE A 123 40.56 -62.38 1.71
C PHE A 123 39.32 -61.62 2.19
N LEU A 124 39.14 -61.44 3.50
CA LEU A 124 38.04 -60.68 4.09
C LEU A 124 38.04 -59.23 3.60
N ARG A 125 39.21 -58.58 3.59
CA ARG A 125 39.37 -57.22 3.03
C ARG A 125 39.00 -57.18 1.55
N ALA A 126 39.44 -58.16 0.76
CA ALA A 126 39.11 -58.25 -0.66
C ALA A 126 37.60 -58.47 -0.89
N ALA A 127 36.93 -59.26 -0.04
CA ALA A 127 35.50 -59.54 -0.14
C ALA A 127 34.62 -58.35 0.28
N LEU A 128 35.06 -57.54 1.26
CA LEU A 128 34.32 -56.34 1.70
C LEU A 128 34.60 -55.10 0.84
N ARG A 129 35.66 -55.10 0.03
CA ARG A 129 36.01 -53.97 -0.83
C ARG A 129 34.91 -53.61 -1.85
N PRO A 130 34.34 -54.55 -2.63
CA PRO A 130 33.28 -54.21 -3.58
C PRO A 130 32.06 -53.51 -2.97
N PRO A 131 31.44 -53.98 -1.87
CA PRO A 131 30.31 -53.26 -1.28
C PRO A 131 30.71 -51.92 -0.65
N CYS A 132 31.93 -51.79 -0.09
CA CYS A 132 32.43 -50.49 0.36
C CYS A 132 32.58 -49.49 -0.81
N ASP A 133 33.12 -49.95 -1.94
CA ASP A 133 33.28 -49.11 -3.13
C ASP A 133 31.90 -48.71 -3.70
N ALA A 134 30.91 -49.60 -3.65
CA ALA A 134 29.52 -49.28 -4.01
C ALA A 134 28.90 -48.22 -3.09
N VAL A 135 29.11 -48.31 -1.76
CA VAL A 135 28.68 -47.30 -0.79
C VAL A 135 29.29 -45.94 -1.12
N ARG A 136 30.61 -45.89 -1.39
CA ARG A 136 31.32 -44.64 -1.76
C ARG A 136 30.77 -44.04 -3.06
N ALA A 137 30.63 -44.85 -4.10
CA ALA A 137 30.12 -44.38 -5.39
C ALA A 137 28.69 -43.83 -5.27
N THR A 138 27.83 -44.50 -4.50
CA THR A 138 26.46 -44.04 -4.26
C THR A 138 26.45 -42.75 -3.42
N ALA A 139 27.29 -42.63 -2.41
CA ALA A 139 27.40 -41.40 -1.62
C ALA A 139 27.77 -40.20 -2.49
N GLU A 140 28.70 -40.38 -3.44
CA GLU A 140 29.05 -39.33 -4.40
C GLU A 140 27.89 -38.98 -5.34
N ALA A 141 27.19 -39.98 -5.87
CA ALA A 141 25.99 -39.75 -6.68
C ALA A 141 24.90 -38.97 -5.91
N ARG A 142 24.72 -39.28 -4.61
CA ARG A 142 23.81 -38.53 -3.73
C ARG A 142 24.23 -37.07 -3.58
N ARG A 143 25.54 -36.77 -3.47
CA ARG A 143 26.04 -35.37 -3.44
C ARG A 143 25.66 -34.61 -4.70
N GLY A 144 25.89 -35.21 -5.87
CA GLY A 144 25.48 -34.63 -7.15
C GLY A 144 23.97 -34.34 -7.18
N ARG A 145 23.16 -35.31 -6.74
CA ARG A 145 21.70 -35.14 -6.69
C ARG A 145 21.25 -34.06 -5.70
N ILE A 146 21.91 -33.92 -4.55
CA ILE A 146 21.64 -32.85 -3.58
C ILE A 146 21.92 -31.48 -4.20
N GLN A 147 23.03 -31.34 -4.94
CA GLN A 147 23.35 -30.10 -5.64
C GLN A 147 22.30 -29.74 -6.69
N GLU A 148 21.83 -30.71 -7.48
CA GLU A 148 20.73 -30.50 -8.43
C GLU A 148 19.45 -30.00 -7.74
N ILE A 149 19.10 -30.59 -6.58
CA ILE A 149 17.93 -30.13 -5.80
C ILE A 149 18.17 -28.71 -5.28
N ALA A 150 19.36 -28.39 -4.79
CA ALA A 150 19.69 -27.03 -4.34
C ALA A 150 19.54 -26.01 -5.48
N THR A 151 20.03 -26.32 -6.68
CA THR A 151 19.83 -25.48 -7.87
C THR A 151 18.35 -25.34 -8.24
N GLN A 152 17.55 -26.40 -8.09
CA GLN A 152 16.10 -26.30 -8.30
C GLN A 152 15.43 -25.39 -7.27
N VAL A 153 15.86 -25.41 -6.00
CA VAL A 153 15.36 -24.49 -4.96
C VAL A 153 15.67 -23.05 -5.33
N GLU A 154 16.88 -22.75 -5.78
CA GLU A 154 17.27 -21.41 -6.26
C GLU A 154 16.44 -20.98 -7.47
N THR A 155 16.23 -21.89 -8.42
CA THR A 155 15.40 -21.64 -9.61
C THR A 155 13.95 -21.34 -9.22
N SER A 156 13.39 -22.09 -8.29
CA SER A 156 12.03 -21.87 -7.76
C SER A 156 11.90 -20.48 -7.12
N LEU A 157 12.90 -20.07 -6.34
CA LEU A 157 12.98 -18.74 -5.76
C LEU A 157 13.15 -17.63 -6.82
N GLY A 158 13.77 -17.94 -7.96
CA GLY A 158 13.86 -17.04 -9.10
C GLY A 158 12.50 -16.57 -9.63
N GLY A 159 11.44 -17.39 -9.47
CA GLY A 159 10.06 -17.04 -9.81
C GLY A 159 9.51 -15.82 -9.06
N LEU A 160 10.14 -15.41 -7.95
CA LEU A 160 9.77 -14.22 -7.19
C LEU A 160 9.90 -12.92 -8.00
N GLY A 161 10.79 -12.87 -8.99
CA GLY A 161 10.91 -11.71 -9.88
C GLY A 161 9.62 -11.46 -10.65
N ALA A 162 9.04 -12.52 -11.22
CA ALA A 162 7.79 -12.44 -11.98
C ALA A 162 6.62 -12.01 -11.08
N TYR A 163 6.51 -12.59 -9.87
CA TYR A 163 5.50 -12.17 -8.88
C TYR A 163 5.64 -10.68 -8.52
N ARG A 164 6.86 -10.20 -8.25
CA ARG A 164 7.11 -8.79 -7.90
C ARG A 164 6.72 -7.84 -9.03
N SER A 165 6.99 -8.21 -10.28
CA SER A 165 6.52 -7.44 -11.44
C SER A 165 4.99 -7.37 -11.47
N ALA A 166 4.32 -8.52 -11.39
CA ALA A 166 2.85 -8.56 -11.39
C ALA A 166 2.24 -7.77 -10.23
N TYR A 167 2.88 -7.78 -9.05
CA TYR A 167 2.46 -6.99 -7.89
C TYR A 167 2.59 -5.49 -8.15
N ALA A 168 3.71 -5.04 -8.72
CA ALA A 168 3.93 -3.65 -9.07
C ALA A 168 2.92 -3.17 -10.12
N ASP A 169 2.61 -4.01 -11.11
CA ASP A 169 1.61 -3.72 -12.15
C ASP A 169 0.21 -3.59 -11.53
N ALA A 170 -0.20 -4.53 -10.67
CA ALA A 170 -1.49 -4.46 -9.97
C ALA A 170 -1.59 -3.23 -9.06
N GLN A 171 -0.51 -2.84 -8.39
CA GLN A 171 -0.46 -1.64 -7.57
C GLN A 171 -0.61 -0.37 -8.42
N LEU A 172 0.04 -0.32 -9.59
CA LEU A 172 -0.09 0.79 -10.53
C LEU A 172 -1.50 0.88 -11.09
N GLU A 173 -2.08 -0.24 -11.52
CA GLU A 173 -3.44 -0.30 -12.04
C GLU A 173 -4.45 0.20 -11.00
N LEU A 174 -4.34 -0.26 -9.75
CA LEU A 174 -5.18 0.22 -8.66
C LEU A 174 -5.00 1.73 -8.44
N ALA A 175 -3.77 2.23 -8.48
CA ALA A 175 -3.50 3.65 -8.30
C ALA A 175 -4.09 4.51 -9.44
N LEU A 176 -4.08 4.00 -10.66
CA LEU A 176 -4.73 4.63 -11.82
C LEU A 176 -6.25 4.62 -11.67
N ARG A 177 -6.83 3.47 -11.32
CA ARG A 177 -8.28 3.27 -11.20
C ARG A 177 -8.90 4.14 -10.11
N GLU A 178 -8.25 4.19 -8.94
CA GLU A 178 -8.77 4.89 -7.76
C GLU A 178 -8.29 6.36 -7.67
N GLY A 179 -7.41 6.78 -8.60
CA GLY A 179 -6.77 8.10 -8.55
C GLY A 179 -5.99 8.30 -7.24
N LEU A 180 -5.15 7.33 -6.87
CA LEU A 180 -4.38 7.35 -5.62
C LEU A 180 -2.96 7.88 -5.83
N GLY A 181 -2.38 8.38 -4.73
CA GLY A 181 -0.99 8.82 -4.68
C GLY A 181 -0.74 10.21 -5.26
N GLN A 182 0.54 10.60 -5.25
CA GLN A 182 0.91 11.97 -5.61
C GLN A 182 0.67 12.30 -7.09
N LYS A 183 0.85 11.33 -7.99
CA LYS A 183 0.73 11.52 -9.43
C LYS A 183 -0.70 11.33 -9.92
N TYR A 184 -1.31 10.20 -9.62
CA TYR A 184 -2.63 9.84 -10.15
C TYR A 184 -3.79 10.42 -9.33
N GLY A 185 -3.55 10.81 -8.08
CA GLY A 185 -4.51 11.56 -7.27
C GLY A 185 -4.36 13.06 -7.32
N ALA A 186 -3.46 13.61 -8.15
CA ALA A 186 -3.34 15.06 -8.32
C ALA A 186 -4.61 15.70 -8.90
N PRO A 187 -5.21 15.19 -10.00
CA PRO A 187 -6.40 15.81 -10.59
C PRO A 187 -7.57 15.90 -9.60
N ARG A 188 -7.84 14.80 -8.89
CA ARG A 188 -8.87 14.75 -7.85
C ARG A 188 -8.62 15.75 -6.72
N ARG A 189 -7.37 15.85 -6.22
CA ARG A 189 -7.03 16.82 -5.16
C ARG A 189 -7.14 18.26 -5.64
N THR A 190 -6.72 18.54 -6.87
CA THR A 190 -6.87 19.87 -7.48
C THR A 190 -8.35 20.25 -7.61
N ALA A 191 -9.19 19.35 -8.12
CA ALA A 191 -10.63 19.56 -8.21
C ALA A 191 -11.28 19.76 -6.82
N GLN A 192 -10.88 18.97 -5.83
CA GLN A 192 -11.35 19.15 -4.44
C GLN A 192 -10.95 20.50 -3.86
N GLU A 193 -9.72 20.96 -4.07
CA GLU A 193 -9.27 22.26 -3.56
C GLU A 193 -9.96 23.42 -4.29
N GLN A 194 -10.21 23.29 -5.60
CA GLN A 194 -11.02 24.25 -6.36
C GLN A 194 -12.44 24.35 -5.79
N LEU A 195 -13.11 23.21 -5.56
CA LEU A 195 -14.43 23.20 -4.93
C LEU A 195 -14.41 23.82 -3.53
N ARG A 196 -13.39 23.51 -2.72
CA ARG A 196 -13.22 24.10 -1.39
C ARG A 196 -13.09 25.62 -1.46
N THR A 197 -12.30 26.11 -2.41
CA THR A 197 -12.12 27.54 -2.67
C THR A 197 -13.43 28.22 -3.04
N GLU A 198 -14.21 27.60 -3.93
CA GLU A 198 -15.49 28.16 -4.36
C GLU A 198 -16.58 28.11 -3.27
N ILE A 199 -16.56 27.11 -2.38
CA ILE A 199 -17.40 27.06 -1.18
C ILE A 199 -17.05 28.20 -0.24
N THR A 200 -15.76 28.37 0.09
CA THR A 200 -15.29 29.49 0.94
C THR A 200 -15.68 30.84 0.34
N ARG A 201 -15.64 30.97 -1.00
CA ARG A 201 -16.08 32.18 -1.69
C ARG A 201 -17.59 32.44 -1.54
N ASP A 202 -18.44 31.42 -1.65
CA ASP A 202 -19.89 31.59 -1.41
C ASP A 202 -20.18 31.91 0.05
N GLU A 203 -19.52 31.26 1.00
CA GLU A 203 -19.66 31.54 2.43
C GLU A 203 -19.29 32.99 2.76
N ALA A 204 -18.19 33.51 2.19
CA ALA A 204 -17.79 34.89 2.35
C ALA A 204 -18.85 35.87 1.77
N ALA A 205 -19.43 35.54 0.61
CA ALA A 205 -20.50 36.33 0.01
C ALA A 205 -21.79 36.28 0.84
N ALA A 206 -22.13 35.13 1.42
CA ALA A 206 -23.25 34.98 2.34
C ALA A 206 -23.07 35.84 3.59
N ALA A 207 -21.90 35.75 4.24
CA ALA A 207 -21.57 36.54 5.43
C ALA A 207 -21.55 38.05 5.17
N LEU A 208 -21.25 38.49 3.94
CA LEU A 208 -21.40 39.89 3.55
C LEU A 208 -22.87 40.30 3.49
N VAL A 209 -23.72 39.47 2.89
CA VAL A 209 -25.17 39.72 2.83
C VAL A 209 -25.76 39.80 4.24
N ASP A 210 -25.40 38.88 5.13
CA ASP A 210 -25.87 38.87 6.52
C ASP A 210 -25.45 40.16 7.27
N ARG A 211 -24.19 40.57 7.14
CA ARG A 211 -23.71 41.84 7.72
C ARG A 211 -24.49 43.06 7.23
N LEU A 212 -24.80 43.12 5.93
CA LEU A 212 -25.58 44.21 5.33
C LEU A 212 -27.04 44.20 5.80
N LEU A 213 -27.62 43.01 6.04
CA LEU A 213 -28.95 42.88 6.62
C LEU A 213 -28.98 43.38 8.07
N ASP A 214 -27.98 43.04 8.88
CA ASP A 214 -27.84 43.51 10.26
C ASP A 214 -27.67 45.04 10.33
N GLU A 215 -26.83 45.61 9.46
CA GLU A 215 -26.66 47.06 9.34
C GLU A 215 -27.98 47.76 8.98
N LEU A 216 -28.71 47.21 8.00
CA LEU A 216 -30.01 47.75 7.61
C LEU A 216 -31.04 47.65 8.75
N ALA A 217 -31.07 46.54 9.48
CA ALA A 217 -31.96 46.36 10.63
C ALA A 217 -31.67 47.39 11.73
N SER A 218 -30.40 47.59 12.05
CA SER A 218 -29.92 48.63 12.98
C SER A 218 -30.38 50.04 12.58
N LEU A 219 -30.21 50.41 11.31
CA LEU A 219 -30.62 51.71 10.78
C LEU A 219 -32.15 51.89 10.83
N CYS A 220 -32.92 50.84 10.52
CA CYS A 220 -34.38 50.84 10.61
C CYS A 220 -34.86 51.01 12.05
N ASP A 221 -34.25 50.33 13.01
CA ASP A 221 -34.57 50.46 14.43
C ASP A 221 -34.29 51.87 14.95
N GLU A 222 -33.15 52.46 14.56
CA GLU A 222 -32.81 53.84 14.88
C GLU A 222 -33.81 54.83 14.26
N ALA A 223 -34.20 54.63 12.99
CA ALA A 223 -35.22 55.44 12.34
C ALA A 223 -36.58 55.35 13.05
N LYS A 224 -36.98 54.15 13.48
CA LYS A 224 -38.21 53.91 14.25
C LYS A 224 -38.18 54.59 15.61
N LYS A 225 -37.07 54.49 16.35
CA LYS A 225 -36.87 55.19 17.63
C LYS A 225 -37.01 56.71 17.48
N ARG A 226 -36.40 57.29 16.44
CA ARG A 226 -36.51 58.73 16.13
C ARG A 226 -37.91 59.15 15.71
N TYR A 227 -38.64 58.30 15.00
CA TYR A 227 -40.03 58.56 14.65
C TYR A 227 -40.93 58.59 15.89
N LEU A 228 -40.79 57.59 16.76
CA LEU A 228 -41.56 57.50 18.01
C LEU A 228 -41.23 58.66 18.98
N SER A 229 -39.97 59.08 19.07
CA SER A 229 -39.57 60.23 19.90
C SER A 229 -40.07 61.58 19.37
N ARG A 230 -40.38 61.69 18.07
CA ARG A 230 -41.03 62.87 17.48
C ARG A 230 -42.55 62.89 17.63
N GLN A 231 -43.17 61.73 17.86
CA GLN A 231 -44.61 61.59 17.99
C GLN A 231 -45.14 61.82 19.41
N THR A 232 -44.30 61.90 20.44
CA THR A 232 -44.72 62.25 21.80
C THR A 232 -45.17 63.71 21.86
N PRO A 233 -46.48 63.99 21.97
CA PRO A 233 -46.99 65.35 21.94
C PRO A 233 -47.12 65.83 23.39
N LEU A 234 -46.24 66.75 23.81
CA LEU A 234 -46.59 67.98 24.55
C LEU A 234 -45.38 68.70 25.18
N ASP A 235 -44.31 67.99 25.57
CA ASP A 235 -43.19 68.64 26.30
C ASP A 235 -41.98 69.06 25.44
N ALA A 236 -41.75 68.42 24.28
CA ALA A 236 -40.56 68.66 23.46
C ALA A 236 -40.56 70.01 22.70
N ARG A 237 -41.74 70.59 22.44
CA ARG A 237 -41.84 71.91 21.76
C ARG A 237 -41.40 73.07 22.65
N ARG A 238 -41.34 72.89 23.99
CA ARG A 238 -40.95 73.95 24.94
C ARG A 238 -39.44 74.02 25.19
N THR A 239 -38.70 72.93 25.00
CA THR A 239 -37.24 72.85 25.23
C THR A 239 -36.40 73.05 23.96
N ALA A 240 -36.88 72.64 22.78
CA ALA A 240 -36.15 72.74 21.52
C ALA A 240 -35.87 74.18 21.03
N ARG A 241 -36.53 75.20 21.59
CA ARG A 241 -36.29 76.62 21.23
C ARG A 241 -35.14 77.27 22.03
N LYS A 242 -34.62 76.60 23.07
CA LYS A 242 -33.58 77.15 23.97
C LYS A 242 -32.19 76.55 23.78
N GLN A 243 -32.07 75.42 23.10
CA GLN A 243 -30.79 74.81 22.76
C GLN A 243 -30.73 74.78 21.24
N GLY A 244 -29.74 75.43 20.64
CA GLY A 244 -29.51 75.40 19.19
C GLY A 244 -29.10 74.00 18.74
N GLU A 245 -30.05 73.07 18.77
CA GLU A 245 -29.84 71.67 18.41
C GLU A 245 -29.60 71.61 16.91
N ALA A 246 -28.35 71.29 16.56
CA ALA A 246 -27.95 70.91 15.22
C ALA A 246 -28.91 69.85 14.69
N ALA A 247 -29.48 70.08 13.51
CA ALA A 247 -30.41 69.17 12.87
C ALA A 247 -29.82 67.75 12.87
N ALA A 248 -30.53 66.81 13.50
CA ALA A 248 -30.09 65.42 13.57
C ALA A 248 -29.77 64.92 12.14
N PRO A 249 -28.63 64.24 11.93
CA PRO A 249 -28.22 63.81 10.60
C PRO A 249 -29.30 62.93 9.95
N GLU A 250 -29.61 63.23 8.69
CA GLU A 250 -30.63 62.51 7.93
C GLU A 250 -30.23 61.04 7.72
N LEU A 251 -31.05 60.12 8.25
CA LEU A 251 -30.85 58.66 8.10
C LEU A 251 -31.17 58.16 6.69
N THR A 252 -31.77 59.00 5.85
CA THR A 252 -32.18 58.66 4.48
C THR A 252 -31.00 58.21 3.63
N ALA A 253 -29.87 58.91 3.71
CA ALA A 253 -28.68 58.57 2.92
C ALA A 253 -28.02 57.26 3.37
N PRO A 254 -27.79 57.01 4.68
CA PRO A 254 -27.33 55.70 5.17
C PRO A 254 -28.25 54.54 4.79
N LEU A 255 -29.57 54.69 4.96
CA LEU A 255 -30.55 53.65 4.61
C LEU A 255 -30.52 53.33 3.11
N LEU A 256 -30.50 54.36 2.26
CA LEU A 256 -30.41 54.18 0.83
C LEU A 256 -29.10 53.48 0.43
N ARG A 257 -27.98 53.84 1.06
CA ARG A 257 -26.68 53.19 0.84
C ARG A 257 -26.71 51.71 1.23
N ALA A 258 -27.22 51.38 2.42
CA ALA A 258 -27.32 50.00 2.88
C ALA A 258 -28.20 49.15 1.94
N LEU A 259 -29.34 49.69 1.51
CA LEU A 259 -30.24 49.03 0.54
C LEU A 259 -29.57 48.79 -0.81
N LEU A 260 -28.83 49.77 -1.33
CA LEU A 260 -28.10 49.64 -2.59
C LEU A 260 -26.97 48.62 -2.49
N SER A 261 -26.20 48.63 -1.39
CA SER A 261 -25.14 47.65 -1.13
C SER A 261 -25.70 46.23 -1.02
N LEU A 262 -26.79 46.05 -0.26
CA LEU A 262 -27.45 44.75 -0.12
C LEU A 262 -27.97 44.23 -1.46
N ARG A 263 -28.61 45.10 -2.25
CA ARG A 263 -29.10 44.74 -3.59
C ARG A 263 -27.95 44.31 -4.51
N ALA A 264 -26.82 45.01 -4.47
CA ALA A 264 -25.64 44.65 -5.25
C ALA A 264 -25.05 43.30 -4.80
N ALA A 265 -24.86 43.09 -3.50
CA ALA A 265 -24.33 41.84 -2.96
C ALA A 265 -25.22 40.62 -3.30
N LEU A 266 -26.54 40.76 -3.13
CA LEU A 266 -27.51 39.73 -3.51
C LEU A 266 -27.50 39.44 -5.00
N HIS A 267 -27.41 40.46 -5.86
CA HIS A 267 -27.32 40.28 -7.31
C HIS A 267 -26.05 39.53 -7.70
N HIS A 268 -24.89 39.94 -7.19
CA HIS A 268 -23.61 39.27 -7.46
C HIS A 268 -23.62 37.82 -7.03
N ARG A 269 -24.09 37.52 -5.81
CA ARG A 269 -24.19 36.14 -5.31
C ARG A 269 -25.18 35.31 -6.13
N ALA A 270 -26.36 35.86 -6.44
CA ALA A 270 -27.36 35.17 -7.25
C ALA A 270 -26.89 34.93 -8.69
N ALA A 271 -26.14 35.86 -9.28
CA ALA A 271 -25.50 35.68 -10.59
C ALA A 271 -24.43 34.59 -10.55
N TYR A 272 -23.56 34.61 -9.53
CA TYR A 272 -22.49 33.64 -9.33
C TYR A 272 -23.01 32.21 -9.15
N LEU A 273 -24.08 32.04 -8.37
CA LEU A 273 -24.76 30.76 -8.15
C LEU A 273 -25.66 30.34 -9.33
N GLY A 274 -25.89 31.22 -10.31
CA GLY A 274 -26.74 30.94 -11.47
C GLY A 274 -28.24 30.95 -11.19
N PHE A 275 -28.67 31.58 -10.10
CA PHE A 275 -30.11 31.76 -9.78
C PHE A 275 -30.81 32.79 -10.67
N LEU A 276 -30.04 33.64 -11.36
CA LEU A 276 -30.57 34.63 -12.30
C LEU A 276 -30.63 34.07 -13.72
N ARG A 277 -31.84 34.03 -14.31
CA ARG A 277 -32.04 33.66 -15.73
C ARG A 277 -31.31 34.61 -16.71
N SER A 278 -31.23 35.89 -16.37
CA SER A 278 -30.50 36.91 -17.15
C SER A 278 -29.83 37.90 -16.19
N PRO A 279 -28.57 37.65 -15.79
CA PRO A 279 -27.88 38.49 -14.80
C PRO A 279 -27.67 39.92 -15.28
N ALA A 280 -27.43 40.12 -16.58
CA ALA A 280 -27.26 41.44 -17.19
C ALA A 280 -28.53 42.29 -17.15
N ALA A 281 -29.71 41.67 -17.38
CA ALA A 281 -30.99 42.38 -17.34
C ALA A 281 -31.44 42.74 -15.91
N ALA A 282 -30.96 42.01 -14.90
CA ALA A 282 -31.32 42.21 -13.49
C ALA A 282 -30.35 43.13 -12.72
N ALA A 283 -29.33 43.69 -13.40
CA ALA A 283 -28.28 44.49 -12.77
C ALA A 283 -28.87 45.72 -12.04
N PRO A 284 -28.43 46.02 -10.81
CA PRO A 284 -28.92 47.18 -10.07
C PRO A 284 -28.51 48.48 -10.80
N PRO A 285 -29.44 49.42 -11.06
CA PRO A 285 -29.12 50.71 -11.64
C PRO A 285 -28.28 51.53 -10.67
N GLY A 286 -27.17 52.09 -11.16
CA GLY A 286 -26.29 52.94 -10.37
C GLY A 286 -25.39 52.21 -9.39
N ALA A 287 -24.92 50.99 -9.72
CA ALA A 287 -23.82 50.35 -9.00
C ALA A 287 -22.69 51.38 -8.82
N LEU A 288 -22.50 51.85 -7.59
CA LEU A 288 -21.54 52.90 -7.30
C LEU A 288 -20.16 52.38 -7.74
N PRO A 289 -19.41 53.14 -8.56
CA PRO A 289 -18.04 52.79 -8.91
C PRO A 289 -17.24 52.77 -7.61
N GLY A 290 -16.96 51.57 -7.10
CA GLY A 290 -16.39 51.38 -5.75
C GLY A 290 -16.84 50.10 -5.05
N ALA A 291 -17.92 49.43 -5.50
CA ALA A 291 -18.28 48.11 -4.96
C ALA A 291 -17.23 47.02 -5.24
N GLU A 292 -16.39 47.22 -6.27
CA GLU A 292 -15.21 46.38 -6.53
C GLU A 292 -14.11 46.53 -5.45
N GLY A 293 -14.14 47.61 -4.66
CA GLY A 293 -13.19 47.87 -3.56
C GLY A 293 -13.71 47.56 -2.15
N LEU A 294 -14.98 47.18 -2.00
CA LEU A 294 -15.53 46.67 -0.74
C LEU A 294 -15.28 45.16 -0.55
N ALA A 295 -14.83 44.49 -1.60
CA ALA A 295 -14.18 43.20 -1.47
C ALA A 295 -12.71 43.45 -1.07
N LEU A 296 -12.31 43.00 0.12
CA LEU A 296 -10.91 42.84 0.61
C LEU A 296 -10.28 43.96 1.44
N ALA A 297 -10.98 45.03 1.80
CA ALA A 297 -10.49 45.90 2.87
C ALA A 297 -10.76 45.24 4.23
N GLU A 298 -9.69 44.69 4.83
CA GLU A 298 -9.56 44.03 6.13
C GLU A 298 -9.63 42.49 6.12
N GLY A 299 -8.46 41.87 5.84
CA GLY A 299 -8.04 40.68 6.56
C GLY A 299 -8.00 39.34 5.82
N VAL A 300 -8.53 39.24 4.60
CA VAL A 300 -8.33 38.03 3.78
C VAL A 300 -7.05 38.23 2.98
N SER A 301 -5.93 37.80 3.59
CA SER A 301 -4.63 37.64 2.94
C SER A 301 -4.82 37.16 1.52
N GLU A 302 -4.19 37.83 0.56
CA GLU A 302 -3.98 37.33 -0.79
C GLU A 302 -3.61 35.84 -0.71
N MET A 303 -4.52 34.97 -1.15
CA MET A 303 -4.25 33.55 -1.27
C MET A 303 -3.21 33.40 -2.40
N PRO A 304 -2.00 32.90 -2.11
CA PRO A 304 -0.95 32.83 -3.12
C PRO A 304 -1.29 31.71 -4.11
N GLY A 305 -1.37 32.05 -5.39
CA GLY A 305 -1.26 31.08 -6.48
C GLY A 305 -2.56 30.75 -7.23
N ALA A 306 -3.22 31.74 -7.84
CA ALA A 306 -4.02 31.48 -9.03
C ALA A 306 -3.12 31.63 -10.26
N PRO A 307 -2.89 30.59 -11.09
CA PRO A 307 -2.19 30.76 -12.36
C PRO A 307 -3.04 31.64 -13.28
N GLY A 308 -2.58 32.88 -13.46
CA GLY A 308 -3.20 33.88 -14.31
C GLY A 308 -3.15 33.49 -15.78
N GLY A 309 -4.26 32.94 -16.28
CA GLY A 309 -4.57 32.92 -17.70
C GLY A 309 -5.29 34.23 -18.10
N PRO A 310 -4.87 34.93 -19.17
CA PRO A 310 -5.50 36.15 -19.64
C PRO A 310 -6.84 35.82 -20.32
N GLY A 311 -7.91 35.77 -19.53
CA GLY A 311 -9.26 35.45 -20.00
C GLY A 311 -10.24 35.45 -18.83
N GLY A 312 -10.43 36.62 -18.21
CA GLY A 312 -11.31 36.84 -17.05
C GLY A 312 -12.80 36.74 -17.38
N GLY A 313 -13.24 35.60 -17.87
CA GLY A 313 -14.66 35.22 -17.80
C GLY A 313 -14.93 34.74 -16.38
N GLY A 314 -15.67 35.53 -15.60
CA GLY A 314 -16.12 35.15 -14.25
C GLY A 314 -16.83 33.81 -14.28
N GLY A 315 -16.13 32.75 -13.88
CA GLY A 315 -16.70 31.41 -13.79
C GLY A 315 -17.80 31.39 -12.74
N THR A 316 -19.00 30.93 -13.10
CA THR A 316 -20.06 30.60 -12.14
C THR A 316 -19.66 29.39 -11.31
N PHE A 317 -20.22 29.22 -10.12
CA PHE A 317 -20.02 28.00 -9.30
C PHE A 317 -20.29 26.71 -10.10
N ALA A 318 -21.36 26.70 -10.91
CA ALA A 318 -21.70 25.59 -11.78
C ALA A 318 -20.63 25.28 -12.86
N ALA A 319 -19.86 26.29 -13.30
CA ALA A 319 -18.75 26.09 -14.24
C ALA A 319 -17.54 25.47 -13.54
N ALA A 320 -17.25 25.89 -12.30
CA ALA A 320 -16.21 25.28 -11.48
C ALA A 320 -16.54 23.80 -11.17
N VAL A 321 -17.78 23.50 -10.81
CA VAL A 321 -18.25 22.11 -10.59
C VAL A 321 -18.13 21.26 -11.85
N ARG A 322 -18.53 21.79 -13.02
CA ARG A 322 -18.39 21.07 -14.29
C ARG A 322 -16.93 20.83 -14.68
N ARG A 323 -16.04 21.81 -14.43
CA ARG A 323 -14.60 21.64 -14.65
C ARG A 323 -14.03 20.55 -13.73
N ALA A 324 -14.38 20.58 -12.45
CA ALA A 324 -13.98 19.55 -11.49
C ALA A 324 -14.47 18.15 -11.88
N ASP A 325 -15.71 18.01 -12.36
CA ASP A 325 -16.25 16.72 -12.83
C ASP A 325 -15.52 16.22 -14.10
N LEU A 326 -15.16 17.11 -15.02
CA LEU A 326 -14.39 16.75 -16.22
C LEU A 326 -12.94 16.37 -15.90
N GLU A 327 -12.32 16.99 -14.89
CA GLU A 327 -10.94 16.70 -14.48
C GLU A 327 -10.82 15.43 -13.60
N CYS A 328 -11.94 14.92 -13.08
CA CYS A 328 -11.99 13.74 -12.21
C CYS A 328 -12.48 12.45 -12.91
N ARG A 329 -12.91 12.54 -14.17
CA ARG A 329 -13.27 11.38 -15.03
C ARG A 329 -12.09 10.96 -15.89
#